data_AF-A0A851IN54-F1
#
_entry.id   AF-A0A851IN54-F1
#
_cell.length_a   1.000
_cell.length_b   1.000
_cell.length_c   1.000
_cell.angle_alpha   90.00
_cell.angle_beta   90.00
_cell.angle_gamma   90.00
#
_symmetry.space_group_name_H-M   'P 1'
#
loop_
_entity.id
_entity.type
_entity.pdbx_description
1 polymer ?
#
loop_
_entity_poly.entity_id
_entity_poly.type
_entity_poly.pdbx_seq_one_letter_code
_entity_poly.pdbx_strand_id
1 'polypeptide(L)'
;MEKKQYIYLGNNIEFKNFSFSKGVVYFENDKIKEIMEKFPLIKKILIDIEVIGKIERNENIFTVITNQLKEQIKEEDRNGL
;
A
#
# COMPACT_ATOMS: atom_id res chain seq x y z
N MET A 1 13.61 18.01 -8.31
CA MET A 1 12.31 17.85 -7.62
C MET A 1 12.47 16.71 -6.63
N GLU A 2 12.08 16.90 -5.38
CA GLU A 2 12.04 15.80 -4.41
C GLU A 2 10.97 14.79 -4.84
N LYS A 3 11.28 13.51 -4.71
CA LYS A 3 10.30 12.44 -4.98
C LYS A 3 9.32 12.40 -3.81
N LYS A 4 8.03 12.25 -4.11
CA LYS A 4 7.01 12.01 -3.09
C LYS A 4 7.39 10.84 -2.22
N GLN A 5 7.02 10.92 -0.94
CA GLN A 5 7.29 9.89 0.05
C GLN A 5 5.98 9.40 0.63
N TYR A 6 5.85 8.09 0.75
CA TYR A 6 4.65 7.45 1.27
C TYR A 6 5.00 6.60 2.49
N ILE A 7 4.29 6.75 3.59
CA ILE A 7 4.35 5.82 4.72
C ILE A 7 3.34 4.69 4.53
N TYR A 8 3.76 3.46 4.81
CA TYR A 8 2.86 2.32 4.81
C TYR A 8 2.31 2.03 6.22
N LEU A 9 0.98 2.08 6.38
CA LEU A 9 0.27 1.93 7.65
C LEU A 9 -0.44 0.56 7.81
N GLY A 10 -0.50 -0.23 6.73
CA GLY A 10 -1.09 -1.57 6.76
C GLY A 10 -0.20 -2.60 7.47
N ASN A 11 -0.73 -3.82 7.64
CA ASN A 11 0.10 -4.96 8.00
C ASN A 11 0.97 -5.38 6.80
N ASN A 12 2.08 -6.08 7.06
CA ASN A 12 3.01 -6.46 5.99
C ASN A 12 2.29 -7.22 4.87
N ILE A 13 2.60 -6.85 3.63
CA ILE A 13 2.06 -7.45 2.41
C ILE A 13 3.18 -7.68 1.40
N GLU A 14 3.09 -8.81 0.72
CA GLU A 14 4.06 -9.25 -0.28
C GLU A 14 3.38 -9.31 -1.64
N PHE A 15 4.03 -8.71 -2.62
CA PHE A 15 3.78 -8.86 -4.04
C PHE A 15 4.95 -9.65 -4.65
N LYS A 16 4.75 -10.25 -5.82
CA LYS A 16 5.74 -11.11 -6.50
C LYS A 16 7.19 -10.59 -6.48
N ASN A 17 7.40 -9.29 -6.66
CA ASN A 17 8.74 -8.65 -6.70
C ASN A 17 8.86 -7.41 -5.80
N PHE A 18 7.93 -7.21 -4.86
CA PHE A 18 7.89 -6.00 -4.04
C PHE A 18 7.17 -6.28 -2.72
N SER A 19 7.56 -5.64 -1.62
CA SER A 19 6.83 -5.78 -0.36
C SER A 19 6.66 -4.42 0.33
N PHE A 20 5.52 -4.27 1.00
CA PHE A 20 5.31 -3.18 1.93
C PHE A 20 5.35 -3.68 3.37
N SER A 21 6.14 -3.00 4.19
CA SER A 21 6.36 -3.29 5.60
C SER A 21 5.81 -2.15 6.44
N LYS A 22 5.09 -2.49 7.52
CA LYS A 22 4.43 -1.52 8.39
C LYS A 22 5.43 -0.48 8.91
N GLY A 23 5.05 0.80 8.82
CA GLY A 23 5.83 1.94 9.30
C GLY A 23 6.99 2.36 8.39
N VAL A 24 7.26 1.63 7.30
CA VAL A 24 8.34 1.97 6.37
C VAL A 24 7.88 3.10 5.44
N VAL A 25 8.81 4.03 5.18
CA VAL A 25 8.66 5.10 4.20
C VAL A 25 9.25 4.67 2.87
N TYR A 26 8.48 4.84 1.81
CA TYR A 26 8.84 4.48 0.45
C TYR A 26 8.89 5.74 -0.43
N PHE A 27 9.97 5.88 -1.19
CA PHE A 27 10.06 6.91 -2.22
C PHE A 27 9.27 6.50 -3.46
N GLU A 28 8.52 7.44 -4.02
CA GLU A 28 7.80 7.26 -5.26
C GLU A 28 8.71 6.72 -6.37
N ASN A 29 8.25 5.66 -7.02
CA ASN A 29 8.90 5.07 -8.19
C ASN A 29 7.83 4.39 -9.07
N ASP A 30 8.23 3.95 -10.25
CA ASP A 30 7.31 3.37 -11.23
C ASP A 30 6.60 2.12 -10.69
N LYS A 31 7.27 1.32 -9.85
CA LYS A 31 6.68 0.12 -9.25
C LYS A 31 5.56 0.45 -8.26
N ILE A 32 5.74 1.48 -7.45
CA ILE A 32 4.71 1.94 -6.51
C ILE A 32 3.52 2.53 -7.27
N LYS A 33 3.77 3.28 -8.35
CA LYS A 33 2.70 3.80 -9.22
C LYS A 33 1.87 2.67 -9.84
N GLU A 34 2.55 1.68 -10.42
CA GLU A 34 1.92 0.47 -10.98
C GLU A 34 1.06 -0.24 -9.92
N ILE A 35 1.58 -0.44 -8.70
CA ILE A 35 0.82 -1.07 -7.62
C ILE A 35 -0.40 -0.23 -7.21
N MET A 36 -0.26 1.10 -7.13
CA MET A 36 -1.36 2.01 -6.81
C MET A 36 -2.45 2.04 -7.89
N GLU A 37 -2.09 1.83 -9.14
CA GLU A 37 -3.02 1.73 -10.26
C GLU A 37 -3.74 0.38 -10.26
N LYS A 38 -3.00 -0.72 -10.12
CA LYS A 38 -3.54 -2.09 -10.11
C LYS A 38 -4.37 -2.38 -8.86
N PHE A 39 -3.97 -1.85 -7.70
CA PHE A 39 -4.63 -2.07 -6.41
C PHE A 39 -5.02 -0.73 -5.77
N PRO A 40 -6.10 -0.06 -6.23
CA PRO A 40 -6.48 1.26 -5.75
C PRO A 40 -6.69 1.34 -4.23
N LEU A 41 -7.07 0.22 -3.60
CA LEU A 41 -7.28 0.12 -2.16
C LEU A 41 -5.99 0.39 -1.36
N ILE A 42 -4.80 0.16 -1.95
CA ILE A 42 -3.51 0.43 -1.29
C ILE A 42 -3.33 1.91 -0.94
N LYS A 43 -3.96 2.83 -1.69
CA LYS A 43 -3.88 4.28 -1.43
C LYS A 43 -4.48 4.68 -0.08
N LYS A 44 -5.28 3.81 0.55
CA LYS A 44 -5.83 4.03 1.90
C LYS A 44 -4.86 3.67 3.03
N ILE A 45 -3.81 2.90 2.73
CA ILE A 45 -2.81 2.45 3.70
C ILE A 45 -1.38 2.80 3.30
N LEU A 46 -1.17 3.33 2.08
CA LEU A 46 0.08 3.90 1.59
C LEU A 46 -0.14 5.41 1.43
N ILE A 47 0.20 6.14 2.48
CA ILE A 47 -0.22 7.52 2.72
C ILE A 47 0.93 8.48 2.44
N ASP A 48 0.65 9.54 1.69
CA ASP A 48 1.61 10.63 1.49
C ASP A 48 2.00 11.26 2.84
N ILE A 49 3.29 11.32 3.14
CA ILE A 49 3.78 11.82 4.43
C ILE A 49 3.38 13.29 4.65
N GLU A 50 3.16 14.06 3.58
CA GLU A 50 2.76 15.46 3.68
C GLU A 50 1.34 15.62 4.25
N VAL A 51 0.50 14.59 4.15
CA VAL A 51 -0.90 14.64 4.63
C VAL A 51 -1.18 13.70 5.80
N ILE A 52 -0.18 12.91 6.26
CA ILE A 52 -0.35 11.92 7.31
C ILE A 52 -0.92 12.52 8.62
N GLY A 53 -0.56 13.75 8.96
CA GLY A 53 -1.04 14.45 10.15
C GLY A 53 -2.54 14.79 10.11
N LYS A 54 -3.19 14.66 8.95
CA LYS A 54 -4.62 14.89 8.74
C LYS A 54 -5.44 13.60 8.77
N ILE A 55 -4.79 12.44 8.88
CA ILE A 55 -5.45 11.13 8.85
C ILE A 55 -5.74 10.66 10.27
N GLU A 56 -7.01 10.34 10.53
CA GLU A 56 -7.41 9.62 11.73
C GLU A 56 -6.87 8.18 11.68
N ARG A 57 -5.99 7.83 12.63
CA ARG A 57 -5.36 6.51 12.69
C ARG A 57 -6.29 5.52 13.38
N ASN A 58 -6.93 4.68 12.58
CA ASN A 58 -7.68 3.52 13.06
C ASN A 58 -7.00 2.22 12.60
N GLU A 59 -6.22 1.62 13.49
CA GLU A 59 -5.46 0.38 13.23
C GLU A 59 -6.36 -0.79 12.77
N ASN A 60 -7.60 -0.84 13.23
CA ASN A 60 -8.55 -1.88 12.82
C ASN A 60 -8.92 -1.71 11.33
N ILE A 61 -9.12 -0.46 10.88
CA ILE A 61 -9.42 -0.17 9.47
C ILE A 61 -8.23 -0.56 8.58
N PHE A 62 -7.00 -0.24 8.98
CA PHE A 62 -5.80 -0.63 8.21
C PHE A 62 -5.64 -2.15 8.13
N THR A 63 -5.98 -2.87 9.20
CA THR A 63 -5.98 -4.35 9.20
C THR A 63 -7.00 -4.92 8.23
N VAL A 64 -8.24 -4.43 8.25
CA VAL A 64 -9.30 -4.85 7.32
C VAL A 64 -8.89 -4.58 5.87
N ILE A 65 -8.38 -3.39 5.59
CA ILE A 65 -7.92 -3.01 4.25
C ILE A 65 -6.77 -3.92 3.78
N THR A 66 -5.80 -4.21 4.66
CA THR A 66 -4.69 -5.09 4.31
C THR A 66 -5.18 -6.50 3.97
N ASN A 67 -6.14 -7.04 4.73
CA ASN A 67 -6.71 -8.36 4.44
C ASN A 67 -7.45 -8.39 3.10
N GLN A 68 -8.23 -7.35 2.79
CA GLN A 68 -8.89 -7.22 1.49
C GLN A 68 -7.88 -7.16 0.34
N LEU A 69 -6.79 -6.40 0.50
CA LEU A 69 -5.70 -6.35 -0.49
C LEU A 69 -5.04 -7.73 -0.69
N LYS A 70 -4.82 -8.49 0.40
CA LYS A 70 -4.24 -9.84 0.30
C LYS A 70 -5.13 -10.78 -0.52
N GLU A 71 -6.45 -10.70 -0.38
CA GLU A 71 -7.35 -11.49 -1.21
C GLU A 71 -7.31 -11.06 -2.69
N GLN A 72 -7.27 -9.75 -2.97
CA GLN A 72 -7.11 -9.25 -4.35
C GLN A 72 -5.79 -9.73 -5.00
N ILE A 73 -4.68 -9.71 -4.27
CA ILE A 73 -3.39 -10.21 -4.78
C ILE A 73 -3.46 -11.70 -5.08
N LYS A 74 -4.07 -12.50 -4.19
CA LYS A 74 -4.25 -13.94 -4.41
C LYS A 74 -5.13 -14.23 -5.63
N GLU A 75 -6.18 -13.45 -5.86
CA GLU A 75 -7.05 -13.58 -7.03
C GLU A 75 -6.32 -13.27 -8.32
N GLU A 76 -5.52 -12.19 -8.35
CA GLU A 76 -4.65 -11.85 -9.48
C GLU A 76 -3.64 -12.96 -9.78
N ASP A 77 -2.95 -13.48 -8.76
CA ASP A 77 -1.99 -14.57 -8.92
C ASP A 77 -2.64 -15.86 -9.45
N ARG A 78 -3.89 -16.15 -9.07
CA ARG A 78 -4.66 -17.31 -9.57
C ARG A 78 -5.10 -17.14 -11.02
N ASN A 79 -5.39 -15.90 -11.45
CA ASN A 79 -5.89 -15.62 -12.79
C ASN A 79 -4.76 -15.52 -13.84
N GLY A 80 -3.49 -15.60 -13.43
CA GLY A 80 -2.36 -15.73 -14.35
C GLY A 80 -2.14 -14.52 -15.27
N LEU A 81 -2.61 -13.34 -14.87
CA LEU A 81 -2.33 -12.07 -15.54
C LEU A 81 -0.99 -11.46 -15.10
#